data_AF-A0A9W9RN86-F1
#
_entry.id   AF-A0A9W9RN86-F1
#
_cell.length_a   1.000
_cell.length_b   1.000
_cell.length_c   1.000
_cell.angle_alpha   90.00
_cell.angle_beta   90.00
_cell.angle_gamma   90.00
#
_symmetry.space_group_name_H-M   'P 1'
#
loop_
_entity.id
_entity.type
_entity.pdbx_description
1 polymer ?
#
loop_
_entity_poly.entity_id
_entity_poly.type
_entity_poly.pdbx_seq_one_letter_code
_entity_poly.pdbx_strand_id
1 'polypeptide(L)'
;MKSMNALAAGEKWLPPQLKTQYPRFHLIKDVKELNERILQRLSLDGVDGISCLAFPSLPGASRCARAIQEAGGTENTVIPVQFSRSDSLPGENSWLDIHAIIFPSEYFSAAFLCWIHTGDGISPRHAAFCLTGFDYLQSISINPAFCTASPKTLAVKGAHVPSLYTSGIVERDCIKEEIATLVQSEDLEQVPPSPSDVFLYPGGMAAVNAVARVVGDLGINTGVFAFGWLYTETMKVLEHRWPDITTYKRSGDDELDQLEASLKAGAEINALWVDVPSNPLLVTPDMPRIRRLANEYGFLVLIDGTVGTFVNVDLLPYGDVLMSSLTKIYSGYANVLAGSAVVNPKSSHYESLHRQLTISYENTLFPGDLAVLYENSRSYIPRVKATNKNAEIVAAKLAAHPAIERVNFPTMTARKNYETIRRPDGGYGNLMSIIFRENETALRFYDGVGIFKGASFGTVFTLSTPFAQLATDENRRLYAEAGIPSHIVRMSIGAEDVDTILDTLFKALATAILRD
;
A
#
# COMPACT_ATOMS: atom_id res chain seq x y z
N MET A 1 -16.38 -0.48 -21.14
CA MET A 1 -15.27 -1.01 -20.31
C MET A 1 -15.86 -2.10 -19.44
N LYS A 2 -15.23 -3.27 -19.35
CA LYS A 2 -15.82 -4.45 -18.69
C LYS A 2 -15.90 -4.18 -17.18
N SER A 3 -17.09 -4.29 -16.59
CA SER A 3 -17.36 -3.72 -15.27
C SER A 3 -16.72 -4.53 -14.15
N MET A 4 -16.08 -3.84 -13.20
CA MET A 4 -15.67 -4.46 -11.94
C MET A 4 -16.88 -4.97 -11.13
N ASN A 5 -18.11 -4.53 -11.44
CA ASN A 5 -19.32 -5.12 -10.88
C ASN A 5 -19.48 -6.59 -11.28
N ALA A 6 -19.14 -6.98 -12.51
CA ALA A 6 -19.10 -8.39 -12.91
C ALA A 6 -18.01 -9.16 -12.15
N LEU A 7 -16.89 -8.52 -11.81
CA LEU A 7 -15.87 -9.12 -10.93
C LEU A 7 -16.42 -9.35 -9.53
N ALA A 8 -17.11 -8.35 -8.96
CA ALA A 8 -17.76 -8.45 -7.65
C ALA A 8 -18.84 -9.55 -7.61
N ALA A 9 -19.55 -9.74 -8.72
CA ALA A 9 -20.56 -10.79 -8.88
C ALA A 9 -19.96 -12.19 -9.17
N GLY A 10 -18.63 -12.31 -9.29
CA GLY A 10 -17.96 -13.59 -9.54
C GLY A 10 -18.16 -14.12 -10.96
N GLU A 11 -18.43 -13.25 -11.93
CA GLU A 11 -18.71 -13.66 -13.30
C GLU A 11 -17.44 -14.18 -14.01
N LYS A 12 -17.45 -15.47 -14.37
CA LYS A 12 -16.28 -16.20 -14.88
C LYS A 12 -15.74 -15.71 -16.24
N TRP A 13 -16.51 -14.93 -17.00
CA TRP A 13 -16.08 -14.43 -18.31
C TRP A 13 -15.06 -13.29 -18.20
N LEU A 14 -15.04 -12.57 -17.07
CA LEU A 14 -14.23 -11.37 -16.90
C LEU A 14 -12.75 -11.67 -16.58
N PRO A 15 -12.39 -12.58 -15.65
CA PRO A 15 -10.99 -12.82 -15.32
C PRO A 15 -10.07 -13.13 -16.52
N PRO A 16 -10.47 -13.96 -17.49
CA PRO A 16 -9.65 -14.23 -18.69
C PRO A 16 -9.41 -13.01 -19.59
N GLN A 17 -10.17 -11.93 -19.40
CA GLN A 17 -10.12 -10.72 -20.23
C GLN A 17 -9.31 -9.60 -19.58
N LEU A 18 -8.86 -9.78 -18.34
CA LEU A 18 -8.01 -8.83 -17.62
C LEU A 18 -6.58 -8.93 -18.15
N LYS A 19 -6.07 -7.83 -18.72
CA LYS A 19 -4.69 -7.77 -19.24
C LYS A 19 -3.65 -7.66 -18.13
N THR A 20 -4.03 -7.05 -17.01
CA THR A 20 -3.18 -6.83 -15.84
C THR A 20 -4.06 -6.56 -14.62
N GLN A 21 -3.50 -6.77 -13.43
CA GLN A 21 -4.13 -6.46 -12.14
C GLN A 21 -3.10 -5.81 -11.21
N TYR A 22 -3.56 -5.31 -10.07
CA TYR A 22 -2.66 -4.75 -9.07
C TYR A 22 -1.74 -5.85 -8.50
N PRO A 23 -0.40 -5.76 -8.63
CA PRO A 23 0.53 -6.88 -8.39
C PRO A 23 0.55 -7.47 -6.98
N ARG A 24 -0.10 -6.81 -6.01
CA ARG A 24 -0.23 -7.33 -4.65
C ARG A 24 -1.36 -8.35 -4.51
N PHE A 25 -2.42 -8.23 -5.30
CA PHE A 25 -3.60 -9.10 -5.23
C PHE A 25 -3.59 -10.22 -6.27
N HIS A 26 -2.57 -10.26 -7.13
CA HIS A 26 -2.43 -11.25 -8.18
C HIS A 26 -0.96 -11.48 -8.51
N LEU A 27 -0.57 -12.74 -8.69
CA LEU A 27 0.76 -13.08 -9.19
C LEU A 27 0.86 -12.70 -10.67
N ILE A 28 1.59 -11.63 -10.96
CA ILE A 28 1.85 -11.18 -12.32
C ILE A 28 2.74 -12.20 -13.05
N LYS A 29 2.65 -12.22 -14.38
CA LYS A 29 3.32 -13.16 -15.28
C LYS A 29 4.74 -13.54 -14.83
N ASP A 30 5.62 -12.57 -14.62
CA ASP A 30 7.03 -12.84 -14.32
C ASP A 30 7.23 -13.51 -12.93
N VAL A 31 6.41 -13.16 -11.94
CA VAL A 31 6.44 -13.80 -10.62
C VAL A 31 5.93 -15.24 -10.71
N LYS A 32 4.86 -15.45 -11.49
CA LYS A 32 4.32 -16.79 -11.75
C LYS A 32 5.34 -17.66 -12.49
N GLU A 33 5.95 -17.14 -13.54
CA GLU A 33 6.97 -17.83 -14.33
C GLU A 33 8.20 -18.17 -13.46
N LEU A 34 8.61 -17.28 -12.56
CA LEU A 34 9.69 -17.56 -11.61
C LEU A 34 9.33 -18.71 -10.66
N ASN A 35 8.14 -18.70 -10.07
CA ASN A 35 7.68 -19.79 -9.20
C ASN A 35 7.61 -21.12 -9.96
N GLU A 36 7.14 -21.12 -11.20
CA GLU A 36 7.10 -22.31 -12.07
C GLU A 36 8.51 -22.83 -12.39
N ARG A 37 9.45 -21.94 -12.72
CA ARG A 37 10.86 -22.28 -12.95
C ARG A 37 11.54 -22.87 -11.72
N ILE A 38 11.19 -22.39 -10.52
CA ILE A 38 11.66 -22.94 -9.25
C ILE A 38 11.14 -24.38 -9.08
N LEU A 39 9.83 -24.60 -9.25
CA LEU A 39 9.25 -25.95 -9.15
C LEU A 39 9.88 -26.91 -10.18
N GLN A 40 10.06 -26.49 -11.43
CA GLN A 40 10.73 -27.28 -12.46
C GLN A 40 12.18 -27.63 -12.08
N ARG A 41 12.95 -26.68 -11.54
CA ARG A 41 14.33 -26.94 -11.10
C ARG A 41 14.39 -28.00 -10.00
N LEU A 42 13.37 -28.02 -9.13
CA LEU A 42 13.28 -28.96 -8.02
C LEU A 42 12.57 -30.27 -8.40
N SER A 43 12.25 -30.47 -9.69
CA SER A 43 11.48 -31.64 -10.18
C SER A 43 10.13 -31.80 -9.49
N LEU A 44 9.47 -30.68 -9.20
CA LEU A 44 8.15 -30.58 -8.57
C LEU A 44 7.08 -30.05 -9.54
N ASP A 45 7.44 -29.79 -10.80
CA ASP A 45 6.48 -29.39 -11.81
C ASP A 45 5.48 -30.53 -12.09
N GLY A 46 4.19 -30.20 -12.08
CA GLY A 46 3.12 -31.18 -12.26
C GLY A 46 2.85 -32.07 -11.04
N VAL A 47 3.54 -31.86 -9.90
CA VAL A 47 3.17 -32.51 -8.64
C VAL A 47 1.91 -31.83 -8.08
N ASP A 48 0.82 -32.59 -8.05
CA ASP A 48 -0.46 -32.10 -7.53
C ASP A 48 -0.34 -31.68 -6.05
N GLY A 49 -0.97 -30.56 -5.72
CA GLY A 49 -1.06 -30.08 -4.34
C GLY A 49 0.20 -29.41 -3.80
N ILE A 50 1.20 -29.07 -4.63
CA ILE A 50 2.39 -28.30 -4.21
C ILE A 50 2.37 -26.88 -4.79
N SER A 51 2.76 -25.91 -3.96
CA SER A 51 2.85 -24.49 -4.30
C SER A 51 4.22 -23.93 -3.96
N CYS A 52 4.58 -22.82 -4.62
CA CYS A 52 5.82 -22.08 -4.41
C CYS A 52 5.55 -20.58 -4.39
N LEU A 53 6.22 -19.86 -3.49
CA LEU A 53 6.31 -18.40 -3.50
C LEU A 53 7.76 -17.94 -3.34
N ALA A 54 8.17 -16.97 -4.16
CA ALA A 54 9.51 -16.39 -4.16
C ALA A 54 9.55 -15.01 -3.46
N PHE A 55 10.64 -14.76 -2.75
CA PHE A 55 10.87 -13.58 -1.91
C PHE A 55 12.26 -13.01 -2.19
N PRO A 56 12.44 -11.68 -2.06
CA PRO A 56 13.72 -11.02 -2.25
C PRO A 56 14.64 -11.17 -1.01
N SER A 57 14.12 -11.61 0.13
CA SER A 57 14.88 -11.74 1.38
C SER A 57 14.46 -12.95 2.21
N LEU A 58 15.42 -13.49 2.97
CA LEU A 58 15.16 -14.57 3.92
C LEU A 58 14.16 -14.17 5.01
N PRO A 59 14.24 -12.99 5.65
CA PRO A 59 13.25 -12.62 6.67
C PRO A 59 11.82 -12.53 6.12
N GLY A 60 11.63 -12.05 4.87
CA GLY A 60 10.33 -12.06 4.19
C GLY A 60 9.78 -13.47 3.99
N ALA A 61 10.62 -14.39 3.47
CA ALA A 61 10.25 -15.80 3.32
C ALA A 61 9.89 -16.46 4.67
N SER A 62 10.67 -16.18 5.72
CA SER A 62 10.44 -16.70 7.08
C SER A 62 9.14 -16.20 7.70
N ARG A 63 8.75 -14.94 7.45
CA ARG A 63 7.44 -14.41 7.89
C ARG A 63 6.29 -15.15 7.21
N CYS A 64 6.41 -15.41 5.91
CA CYS A 64 5.40 -16.19 5.19
C CYS A 64 5.33 -17.65 5.67
N ALA A 65 6.48 -18.28 5.97
CA ALA A 65 6.52 -19.62 6.53
C ALA A 65 5.80 -19.69 7.89
N ARG A 66 5.99 -18.69 8.75
CA ARG A 66 5.29 -18.57 10.04
C ARG A 66 3.78 -18.43 9.86
N ALA A 67 3.32 -17.61 8.92
CA ALA A 67 1.90 -17.47 8.63
C ALA A 67 1.24 -18.81 8.21
N ILE A 68 1.97 -19.67 7.50
CA ILE A 68 1.51 -21.02 7.16
C ILE A 68 1.42 -21.91 8.42
N GLN A 69 2.40 -21.81 9.32
CA GLN A 69 2.39 -22.56 10.59
C GLN A 69 1.20 -22.15 11.47
N GLU A 70 0.91 -20.85 11.57
CA GLU A 70 -0.23 -20.31 12.31
C GLU A 70 -1.57 -20.74 11.69
N ALA A 71 -1.61 -21.01 10.38
CA ALA A 71 -2.77 -21.57 9.70
C ALA A 71 -2.93 -23.10 9.88
N GLY A 72 -2.13 -23.73 10.73
CA GLY A 72 -2.20 -25.17 11.05
C GLY A 72 -1.10 -26.02 10.41
N GLY A 73 -0.18 -25.42 9.66
CA GLY A 73 1.00 -26.12 9.15
C GLY A 73 1.94 -26.57 10.28
N THR A 74 2.54 -27.75 10.13
CA THR A 74 3.63 -28.22 11.01
C THR A 74 4.97 -27.61 10.60
N GLU A 75 6.00 -27.76 11.44
CA GLU A 75 7.36 -27.25 11.16
C GLU A 75 7.93 -27.73 9.81
N ASN A 76 7.62 -28.98 9.42
CA ASN A 76 8.07 -29.58 8.15
C ASN A 76 7.16 -29.26 6.94
N THR A 77 6.09 -28.48 7.14
CA THR A 77 5.12 -28.15 6.07
C THR A 77 5.73 -27.20 5.05
N VAL A 78 6.65 -26.35 5.47
CA VAL A 78 7.29 -25.36 4.61
C VAL A 78 8.76 -25.72 4.44
N ILE A 79 9.19 -25.92 3.21
CA ILE A 79 10.58 -26.22 2.88
C ILE A 79 11.21 -24.96 2.25
N PRO A 80 12.08 -24.23 2.97
CA PRO A 80 12.78 -23.10 2.42
C PRO A 80 13.87 -23.56 1.45
N VAL A 81 14.03 -22.83 0.35
CA VAL A 81 15.06 -23.07 -0.67
C VAL A 81 15.66 -21.72 -1.05
N GLN A 82 16.98 -21.58 -0.89
CA GLN A 82 17.71 -20.41 -1.36
C GLN A 82 18.31 -20.70 -2.73
N PHE A 83 18.14 -19.77 -3.67
CA PHE A 83 18.88 -19.76 -4.93
C PHE A 83 19.89 -18.64 -4.88
N SER A 84 21.16 -18.97 -5.03
CA SER A 84 22.26 -18.00 -5.01
C SER A 84 23.38 -18.48 -5.93
N ARG A 85 24.36 -17.61 -6.16
CA ARG A 85 25.54 -18.00 -6.94
C ARG A 85 26.48 -18.86 -6.09
N SER A 86 27.20 -19.77 -6.73
CA SER A 86 28.20 -20.60 -6.03
C SER A 86 29.48 -19.82 -5.67
N ASP A 87 29.73 -18.72 -6.36
CA ASP A 87 30.91 -17.86 -6.21
C ASP A 87 30.63 -16.53 -5.49
N SER A 88 29.39 -16.28 -5.06
CA SER A 88 29.06 -15.08 -4.29
C SER A 88 29.66 -15.13 -2.90
N LEU A 89 30.29 -14.04 -2.46
CA LEU A 89 30.73 -13.89 -1.08
C LEU A 89 29.52 -13.75 -0.15
N PRO A 90 29.53 -14.37 1.04
CA PRO A 90 28.50 -14.13 2.04
C PRO A 90 28.38 -12.63 2.37
N GLY A 91 27.20 -12.05 2.19
CA GLY A 91 26.93 -10.63 2.51
C GLY A 91 26.99 -9.67 1.32
N GLU A 92 27.37 -10.13 0.12
CA GLU A 92 27.07 -9.36 -1.10
C GLU A 92 25.57 -9.47 -1.39
N ASN A 93 24.84 -8.35 -1.33
CA ASN A 93 23.44 -8.29 -1.75
C ASN A 93 23.35 -8.46 -3.27
N SER A 94 23.47 -9.71 -3.72
CA SER A 94 23.21 -10.12 -5.07
C SER A 94 21.71 -10.04 -5.30
N TRP A 95 21.27 -9.09 -6.13
CA TRP A 95 19.86 -8.98 -6.52
C TRP A 95 19.36 -10.17 -7.37
N LEU A 96 20.22 -11.15 -7.65
CA LEU A 96 19.83 -12.44 -8.23
C LEU A 96 19.46 -13.48 -7.18
N ASP A 97 19.78 -13.24 -5.91
CA ASP A 97 19.46 -14.18 -4.84
C ASP A 97 17.94 -14.24 -4.64
N ILE A 98 17.41 -15.45 -4.55
CA ILE A 98 15.98 -15.70 -4.40
C ILE A 98 15.79 -16.58 -3.17
N HIS A 99 14.84 -16.22 -2.32
CA HIS A 99 14.38 -17.05 -1.22
C HIS A 99 13.00 -17.59 -1.57
N ALA A 100 12.89 -18.90 -1.75
CA ALA A 100 11.63 -19.55 -2.08
C ALA A 100 11.15 -20.40 -0.90
N ILE A 101 9.84 -20.54 -0.78
CA ILE A 101 9.20 -21.53 0.10
C ILE A 101 8.38 -22.50 -0.74
N ILE A 102 8.55 -23.79 -0.48
CA ILE A 102 7.75 -24.87 -1.07
C ILE A 102 6.80 -25.39 0.01
N PHE A 103 5.50 -25.49 -0.30
CA PHE A 103 4.49 -25.84 0.69
C PHE A 103 3.24 -26.47 0.04
N PRO A 104 2.41 -27.21 0.81
CA PRO A 104 1.14 -27.75 0.31
C PRO A 104 0.15 -26.66 -0.10
N SER A 105 -0.49 -26.83 -1.25
CA SER A 105 -1.37 -25.82 -1.89
C SER A 105 -2.60 -25.49 -1.06
N GLU A 106 -2.99 -26.33 -0.10
CA GLU A 106 -4.05 -26.02 0.87
C GLU A 106 -3.73 -24.75 1.71
N TYR A 107 -2.44 -24.45 1.93
CA TYR A 107 -1.99 -23.25 2.66
C TYR A 107 -1.74 -22.04 1.75
N PHE A 108 -2.01 -22.13 0.44
CA PHE A 108 -1.77 -21.02 -0.49
C PHE A 108 -2.49 -19.75 -0.08
N SER A 109 -3.73 -19.87 0.44
CA SER A 109 -4.48 -18.72 0.93
C SER A 109 -3.76 -18.01 2.09
N ALA A 110 -3.23 -18.74 3.07
CA ALA A 110 -2.50 -18.15 4.20
C ALA A 110 -1.19 -17.48 3.73
N ALA A 111 -0.44 -18.17 2.87
CA ALA A 111 0.81 -17.66 2.31
C ALA A 111 0.60 -16.38 1.47
N PHE A 112 -0.44 -16.38 0.64
CA PHE A 112 -0.76 -15.26 -0.22
C PHE A 112 -1.39 -14.09 0.54
N LEU A 113 -2.14 -14.34 1.62
CA LEU A 113 -2.60 -13.27 2.53
C LEU A 113 -1.40 -12.61 3.23
N CYS A 114 -0.41 -13.39 3.70
CA CYS A 114 0.84 -12.83 4.22
C CYS A 114 1.50 -11.90 3.19
N TRP A 115 1.67 -12.37 1.94
CA TRP A 115 2.18 -11.56 0.83
C TRP A 115 1.40 -10.26 0.64
N ILE A 116 0.06 -10.33 0.65
CA ILE A 116 -0.82 -9.17 0.50
C ILE A 116 -0.59 -8.19 1.66
N HIS A 117 -0.61 -8.65 2.90
CA HIS A 117 -0.60 -7.78 4.07
C HIS A 117 0.79 -7.20 4.36
N THR A 118 1.86 -8.00 4.23
CA THR A 118 3.21 -7.56 4.56
C THR A 118 3.93 -6.87 3.40
N GLY A 119 3.57 -7.19 2.16
CA GLY A 119 4.27 -6.70 0.98
C GLY A 119 5.69 -7.26 0.80
N ASP A 120 6.00 -8.39 1.43
CA ASP A 120 7.35 -9.00 1.42
C ASP A 120 7.69 -9.76 0.14
N GLY A 121 6.70 -10.02 -0.71
CA GLY A 121 6.90 -10.80 -1.93
C GLY A 121 7.79 -10.13 -2.97
N ILE A 122 8.41 -10.93 -3.83
CA ILE A 122 9.26 -10.41 -4.91
C ILE A 122 8.45 -9.54 -5.90
N SER A 123 8.99 -8.37 -6.27
CA SER A 123 8.32 -7.51 -7.23
C SER A 123 8.36 -8.13 -8.64
N PRO A 124 7.39 -7.83 -9.54
CA PRO A 124 7.43 -8.36 -10.91
C PRO A 124 8.71 -8.01 -11.67
N ARG A 125 9.24 -6.80 -11.46
CA ARG A 125 10.47 -6.34 -12.12
C ARG A 125 11.70 -7.05 -11.58
N HIS A 126 11.75 -7.31 -10.27
CA HIS A 126 12.79 -8.11 -9.66
C HIS A 126 12.70 -9.57 -10.12
N ALA A 127 11.50 -10.16 -10.18
CA ALA A 127 11.29 -11.51 -10.70
C ALA A 127 11.74 -11.65 -12.16
N ALA A 128 11.39 -10.68 -13.01
CA ALA A 128 11.85 -10.63 -14.40
C ALA A 128 13.40 -10.59 -14.49
N PHE A 129 14.06 -9.82 -13.64
CA PHE A 129 15.52 -9.81 -13.56
C PHE A 129 16.09 -11.17 -13.11
N CYS A 130 15.54 -11.76 -12.04
CA CYS A 130 15.92 -13.08 -11.56
C CYS A 130 15.80 -14.16 -12.64
N LEU A 131 14.73 -14.14 -13.45
CA LEU A 131 14.54 -15.08 -14.56
C LEU A 131 15.69 -15.05 -15.58
N THR A 132 16.27 -13.87 -15.85
CA THR A 132 17.41 -13.76 -16.78
C THR A 132 18.68 -14.41 -16.24
N GLY A 133 18.83 -14.52 -14.91
CA GLY A 133 20.01 -15.06 -14.24
C GLY A 133 19.82 -16.43 -13.60
N PHE A 134 18.61 -16.98 -13.61
CA PHE A 134 18.21 -18.16 -12.84
C PHE A 134 19.05 -19.42 -13.11
N ASP A 135 19.54 -19.58 -14.35
CA ASP A 135 20.38 -20.73 -14.74
C ASP A 135 21.82 -20.64 -14.22
N TYR A 136 22.23 -19.50 -13.65
CA TYR A 136 23.54 -19.34 -12.99
C TYR A 136 23.47 -19.61 -11.48
N LEU A 137 22.27 -19.87 -10.94
CA LEU A 137 22.06 -20.07 -9.51
C LEU A 137 22.03 -21.56 -9.18
N GLN A 138 22.78 -21.92 -8.13
CA GLN A 138 22.60 -23.18 -7.42
C GLN A 138 21.43 -23.03 -6.44
N SER A 139 20.84 -24.15 -6.01
CA SER A 139 19.86 -24.15 -4.93
C SER A 139 20.43 -24.81 -3.68
N ILE A 140 20.09 -24.24 -2.52
CA ILE A 140 20.54 -24.66 -1.19
C ILE A 140 19.29 -24.82 -0.33
N SER A 141 19.15 -25.98 0.32
CA SER A 141 18.04 -26.26 1.22
C SER A 141 18.47 -27.24 2.31
N ILE A 142 17.70 -27.27 3.39
CA ILE A 142 17.80 -28.32 4.41
C ILE A 142 17.41 -29.70 3.86
N ASN A 143 16.61 -29.74 2.79
CA ASN A 143 16.27 -30.97 2.09
C ASN A 143 17.33 -31.23 0.99
N PRO A 144 18.17 -32.28 1.09
CA PRO A 144 19.20 -32.55 0.10
C PRO A 144 18.67 -32.77 -1.32
N ALA A 145 17.42 -33.23 -1.46
CA ALA A 145 16.79 -33.39 -2.78
C ALA A 145 16.56 -32.06 -3.51
N PHE A 146 16.54 -30.94 -2.77
CA PHE A 146 16.37 -29.59 -3.31
C PHE A 146 17.68 -28.82 -3.44
N CYS A 147 18.82 -29.47 -3.20
CA CYS A 147 20.14 -28.91 -3.47
C CYS A 147 20.55 -29.25 -4.91
N THR A 148 20.68 -28.23 -5.78
CA THR A 148 21.02 -28.40 -7.20
C THR A 148 22.21 -27.52 -7.57
N ALA A 149 23.10 -28.02 -8.42
CA ALA A 149 24.16 -27.21 -9.00
C ALA A 149 23.59 -26.18 -10.01
N SER A 150 24.33 -25.11 -10.29
CA SER A 150 23.95 -24.16 -11.33
C SER A 150 24.04 -24.80 -12.73
N PRO A 151 22.97 -24.76 -13.56
CA PRO A 151 23.01 -25.31 -14.92
C PRO A 151 24.03 -24.65 -15.85
N LYS A 152 24.33 -23.36 -15.65
CA LYS A 152 25.32 -22.60 -16.40
C LYS A 152 26.44 -22.13 -15.47
N THR A 153 27.68 -22.19 -15.97
CA THR A 153 28.86 -21.65 -15.29
C THR A 153 29.51 -20.54 -16.12
N LEU A 154 30.16 -19.58 -15.45
CA LEU A 154 30.90 -18.49 -16.09
C LEU A 154 32.19 -18.95 -16.80
N ALA A 155 32.57 -20.22 -16.64
CA ALA A 155 33.73 -20.80 -17.32
C ALA A 155 33.54 -20.90 -18.85
N VAL A 156 32.32 -20.70 -19.36
CA VAL A 156 32.02 -20.71 -20.79
C VAL A 156 32.34 -19.34 -21.42
N LYS A 157 33.20 -19.33 -22.44
CA LYS A 157 33.61 -18.12 -23.16
C LYS A 157 32.38 -17.44 -23.81
N GLY A 158 32.07 -16.21 -23.40
CA GLY A 158 30.90 -15.44 -23.87
C GLY A 158 29.65 -15.51 -22.99
N ALA A 159 29.69 -16.26 -21.87
CA ALA A 159 28.63 -16.23 -20.87
C ALA A 159 28.75 -14.96 -19.99
N HIS A 160 27.63 -14.28 -19.76
CA HIS A 160 27.55 -13.12 -18.89
C HIS A 160 26.40 -13.29 -17.90
N VAL A 161 26.65 -13.05 -16.61
CA VAL A 161 25.58 -12.90 -15.63
C VAL A 161 24.86 -11.58 -15.91
N PRO A 162 23.52 -11.54 -15.86
CA PRO A 162 22.79 -10.28 -15.99
C PRO A 162 23.30 -9.25 -14.99
N SER A 163 23.68 -8.08 -15.50
CA SER A 163 24.01 -6.93 -14.68
C SER A 163 22.78 -6.05 -14.51
N LEU A 164 22.66 -5.44 -13.34
CA LEU A 164 21.72 -4.36 -13.17
C LEU A 164 22.15 -3.16 -14.01
N TYR A 165 21.18 -2.45 -14.58
CA TYR A 165 21.44 -1.21 -15.31
C TYR A 165 21.85 -0.07 -14.36
N THR A 166 21.40 -0.12 -13.10
CA THR A 166 21.74 0.80 -12.02
C THR A 166 21.89 0.06 -10.70
N SER A 167 22.73 0.56 -9.80
CA SER A 167 22.82 0.05 -8.42
C SER A 167 21.60 0.44 -7.57
N GLY A 168 20.82 1.46 -8.00
CA GLY A 168 19.70 2.01 -7.25
C GLY A 168 20.10 2.92 -6.08
N ILE A 169 21.40 3.01 -5.75
CA ILE A 169 21.88 3.75 -4.58
C ILE A 169 21.63 5.26 -4.74
N VAL A 170 21.99 5.81 -5.91
CA VAL A 170 21.82 7.24 -6.20
C VAL A 170 20.34 7.60 -6.23
N GLU A 171 19.53 6.79 -6.90
CA GLU A 171 18.09 7.00 -7.00
C GLU A 171 17.42 6.93 -5.62
N ARG A 172 17.79 5.95 -4.79
CA ARG A 172 17.33 5.83 -3.41
C ARG A 172 17.69 7.07 -2.61
N ASP A 173 18.95 7.50 -2.65
CA ASP A 173 19.42 8.63 -1.84
C ASP A 173 18.75 9.93 -2.28
N CYS A 174 18.58 10.15 -3.59
CA CYS A 174 17.82 11.29 -4.11
C CYS A 174 16.33 11.25 -3.74
N ILE A 175 15.68 10.09 -3.76
CA ILE A 175 14.27 9.96 -3.31
C ILE A 175 14.17 10.26 -1.82
N LYS A 176 15.11 9.79 -1.00
CA LYS A 176 15.15 10.06 0.44
C LYS A 176 15.32 11.55 0.72
N GLU A 177 16.23 12.22 0.01
CA GLU A 177 16.42 13.69 0.08
C GLU A 177 15.14 14.44 -0.34
N GLU A 178 14.52 14.01 -1.43
CA GLU A 178 13.27 14.61 -1.93
C GLU A 178 12.15 14.48 -0.90
N ILE A 179 11.94 13.30 -0.32
CA ILE A 179 10.92 13.07 0.72
C ILE A 179 11.25 13.86 1.99
N ALA A 180 12.50 13.85 2.44
CA ALA A 180 12.93 14.63 3.61
C ALA A 180 12.59 16.12 3.43
N THR A 181 12.82 16.66 2.23
CA THR A 181 12.45 18.04 1.85
C THR A 181 10.94 18.24 1.82
N LEU A 182 10.19 17.33 1.17
CA LEU A 182 8.73 17.43 1.02
C LEU A 182 7.97 17.32 2.35
N VAL A 183 8.54 16.61 3.34
CA VAL A 183 7.94 16.42 4.66
C VAL A 183 8.27 17.56 5.61
N GLN A 184 9.19 18.47 5.27
CA GLN A 184 9.49 19.64 6.10
C GLN A 184 8.21 20.40 6.43
N SER A 185 8.08 20.73 7.71
CA SER A 185 6.91 21.37 8.28
C SER A 185 6.89 22.86 8.00
N GLU A 186 5.69 23.43 7.89
CA GLU A 186 5.47 24.88 7.89
C GLU A 186 5.63 25.48 9.30
N ASP A 187 5.40 24.67 10.35
CA ASP A 187 5.77 25.01 11.73
C ASP A 187 7.29 25.00 11.90
N LEU A 188 7.86 26.21 12.05
CA LEU A 188 9.29 26.47 12.20
C LEU A 188 9.89 25.91 13.51
N GLU A 189 9.06 25.51 14.47
CA GLU A 189 9.54 24.83 15.68
C GLU A 189 9.80 23.34 15.45
N GLN A 190 9.38 22.77 14.31
CA GLN A 190 9.72 21.40 13.96
C GLN A 190 11.20 21.28 13.55
N VAL A 191 11.78 20.13 13.83
CA VAL A 191 13.10 19.77 13.32
C VAL A 191 12.91 19.13 11.95
N PRO A 192 13.49 19.69 10.87
CA PRO A 192 13.33 19.12 9.54
C PRO A 192 13.95 17.71 9.48
N PRO A 193 13.24 16.70 8.94
CA PRO A 193 13.82 15.39 8.72
C PRO A 193 15.00 15.47 7.76
N SER A 194 15.97 14.61 7.99
CA SER A 194 17.11 14.34 7.11
C SER A 194 16.86 13.08 6.28
N PRO A 195 17.66 12.79 5.24
CA PRO A 195 17.55 11.53 4.53
C PRO A 195 17.72 10.30 5.45
N SER A 196 18.48 10.38 6.54
CA SER A 196 18.61 9.24 7.47
C SER A 196 17.31 8.91 8.21
N ASP A 197 16.34 9.82 8.23
CA ASP A 197 15.03 9.62 8.86
C ASP A 197 14.00 8.98 7.93
N VAL A 198 14.35 8.86 6.63
CA VAL A 198 13.49 8.31 5.58
C VAL A 198 13.88 6.87 5.27
N PHE A 199 12.93 5.95 5.44
CA PHE A 199 13.05 4.54 5.10
C PHE A 199 12.18 4.22 3.88
N LEU A 200 12.75 3.55 2.87
CA LEU A 200 12.03 3.17 1.64
C LEU A 200 11.78 1.67 1.61
N TYR A 201 10.58 1.28 1.17
CA TYR A 201 10.09 -0.09 1.17
C TYR A 201 9.49 -0.47 -0.20
N PRO A 202 9.41 -1.77 -0.54
CA PRO A 202 8.84 -2.26 -1.82
C PRO A 202 7.34 -1.95 -2.00
N GLY A 203 6.64 -1.47 -0.97
CA GLY A 203 5.26 -1.02 -1.05
C GLY A 203 4.81 -0.26 0.19
N GLY A 204 3.69 0.45 0.10
CA GLY A 204 3.08 1.14 1.25
C GLY A 204 2.79 0.20 2.41
N MET A 205 2.25 -0.99 2.12
CA MET A 205 2.00 -2.01 3.15
C MET A 205 3.28 -2.58 3.76
N ALA A 206 4.39 -2.62 3.02
CA ALA A 206 5.68 -3.01 3.59
C ALA A 206 6.20 -1.95 4.58
N ALA A 207 5.95 -0.66 4.32
CA ALA A 207 6.24 0.40 5.27
C ALA A 207 5.36 0.28 6.54
N VAL A 208 4.04 0.11 6.36
CA VAL A 208 3.09 -0.12 7.48
C VAL A 208 3.49 -1.33 8.31
N ASN A 209 3.79 -2.47 7.66
CA ASN A 209 4.22 -3.68 8.34
C ASN A 209 5.54 -3.47 9.10
N ALA A 210 6.53 -2.81 8.50
CA ALA A 210 7.80 -2.52 9.18
C ALA A 210 7.59 -1.66 10.43
N VAL A 211 6.77 -0.61 10.35
CA VAL A 211 6.43 0.25 11.49
C VAL A 211 5.65 -0.53 12.55
N ALA A 212 4.67 -1.35 12.17
CA ALA A 212 3.92 -2.18 13.12
C ALA A 212 4.83 -3.18 13.86
N ARG A 213 5.79 -3.80 13.17
CA ARG A 213 6.79 -4.66 13.82
C ARG A 213 7.63 -3.88 14.82
N VAL A 214 8.14 -2.70 14.43
CA VAL A 214 8.96 -1.86 15.30
C VAL A 214 8.21 -1.43 16.55
N VAL A 215 6.95 -0.99 16.43
CA VAL A 215 6.11 -0.64 17.59
C VAL A 215 6.01 -1.81 18.56
N GLY A 216 5.76 -3.01 18.07
CA GLY A 216 5.71 -4.18 18.94
C GLY A 216 7.06 -4.58 19.52
N ASP A 217 8.16 -4.36 18.80
CA ASP A 217 9.53 -4.62 19.27
C ASP A 217 10.00 -3.59 20.32
N LEU A 218 9.33 -2.43 20.40
CA LEU A 218 9.43 -1.49 21.52
C LEU A 218 8.68 -1.96 22.77
N GLY A 219 8.07 -3.15 22.75
CA GLY A 219 7.34 -3.72 23.87
C GLY A 219 5.88 -3.31 23.96
N ILE A 220 5.36 -2.56 22.97
CA ILE A 220 3.94 -2.18 22.90
C ILE A 220 3.15 -3.38 22.40
N ASN A 221 2.57 -4.15 23.33
CA ASN A 221 1.80 -5.36 23.05
C ASN A 221 0.30 -5.23 23.37
N THR A 222 -0.10 -4.13 24.00
CA THR A 222 -1.49 -3.76 24.32
C THR A 222 -1.67 -2.27 24.06
N GLY A 223 -2.89 -1.74 24.21
CA GLY A 223 -3.14 -0.30 24.08
C GLY A 223 -2.92 0.24 22.66
N VAL A 224 -3.13 -0.59 21.63
CA VAL A 224 -3.04 -0.18 20.23
C VAL A 224 -4.42 0.13 19.69
N PHE A 225 -4.56 1.33 19.14
CA PHE A 225 -5.82 1.87 18.69
C PHE A 225 -5.75 2.26 17.22
N ALA A 226 -6.86 2.07 16.52
CA ALA A 226 -7.07 2.60 15.16
C ALA A 226 -8.10 3.72 15.24
N PHE A 227 -7.73 4.93 14.80
CA PHE A 227 -8.62 6.06 14.76
C PHE A 227 -9.13 6.31 13.35
N GLY A 228 -10.41 6.04 13.15
CA GLY A 228 -11.04 6.15 11.86
C GLY A 228 -11.06 4.90 11.02
N TRP A 229 -11.62 5.08 9.82
CA TRP A 229 -11.55 4.04 8.79
C TRP A 229 -10.14 4.00 8.17
N LEU A 230 -9.27 3.17 8.74
CA LEU A 230 -7.97 2.87 8.14
C LEU A 230 -8.13 2.04 6.88
N TYR A 231 -7.11 2.07 6.02
CA TYR A 231 -7.02 1.12 4.93
C TYR A 231 -7.18 -0.33 5.43
N THR A 232 -8.05 -1.10 4.77
CA THR A 232 -8.46 -2.45 5.21
C THR A 232 -7.26 -3.37 5.50
N GLU A 233 -6.20 -3.25 4.72
CA GLU A 233 -5.02 -4.10 4.87
C GLU A 233 -4.11 -3.65 6.01
N THR A 234 -4.11 -2.36 6.34
CA THR A 234 -3.49 -1.84 7.58
C THR A 234 -4.16 -2.51 8.78
N MET A 235 -5.50 -2.52 8.82
CA MET A 235 -6.23 -3.22 9.89
C MET A 235 -5.83 -4.70 10.00
N LYS A 236 -5.65 -5.42 8.88
CA LYS A 236 -5.21 -6.82 8.91
C LYS A 236 -3.80 -7.00 9.45
N VAL A 237 -2.87 -6.10 9.13
CA VAL A 237 -1.53 -6.10 9.75
C VAL A 237 -1.62 -5.87 11.26
N LEU A 238 -2.44 -4.92 11.70
CA LEU A 238 -2.59 -4.63 13.12
C LEU A 238 -3.26 -5.80 13.86
N GLU A 239 -4.42 -6.29 13.40
CA GLU A 239 -5.19 -7.39 14.00
C GLU A 239 -4.37 -8.68 14.14
N HIS A 240 -3.49 -8.93 13.18
CA HIS A 240 -2.60 -10.08 13.24
C HIS A 240 -1.53 -9.96 14.34
N ARG A 241 -1.05 -8.74 14.59
CA ARG A 241 0.00 -8.46 15.58
C ARG A 241 -0.54 -8.26 16.98
N TRP A 242 -1.69 -7.60 17.10
CA TRP A 242 -2.34 -7.27 18.35
C TRP A 242 -3.78 -7.80 18.32
N PRO A 243 -4.13 -8.79 19.16
CA PRO A 243 -5.48 -9.35 19.19
C PRO A 243 -6.51 -8.37 19.75
N ASP A 244 -6.10 -7.48 20.67
CA ASP A 244 -6.98 -6.56 21.40
C ASP A 244 -6.82 -5.11 20.92
N ILE A 245 -7.21 -4.84 19.66
CA ILE A 245 -7.21 -3.48 19.10
C ILE A 245 -8.57 -2.83 19.33
N THR A 246 -8.53 -1.59 19.82
CA THR A 246 -9.73 -0.74 19.87
C THR A 246 -9.82 0.12 18.62
N THR A 247 -10.97 0.08 17.94
CA THR A 247 -11.17 0.79 16.67
C THR A 247 -12.28 1.82 16.78
N TYR A 248 -11.98 3.06 16.41
CA TYR A 248 -12.97 4.09 16.12
C TYR A 248 -13.20 4.11 14.60
N LYS A 249 -14.43 3.96 14.11
CA LYS A 249 -14.66 3.63 12.68
C LYS A 249 -15.00 4.85 11.82
N ARG A 250 -15.42 5.97 12.42
CA ARG A 250 -16.03 7.12 11.73
C ARG A 250 -15.15 8.37 11.69
N SER A 251 -14.07 8.43 12.49
CA SER A 251 -13.10 9.55 12.54
C SER A 251 -13.68 10.91 12.94
N GLY A 252 -14.92 10.97 13.43
CA GLY A 252 -15.62 12.22 13.74
C GLY A 252 -15.28 12.77 15.13
N ASP A 253 -15.68 14.02 15.38
CA ASP A 253 -15.48 14.71 16.67
C ASP A 253 -16.08 13.88 17.84
N ASP A 254 -17.21 13.20 17.64
CA ASP A 254 -17.85 12.33 18.64
C ASP A 254 -16.97 11.14 19.09
N GLU A 255 -16.22 10.53 18.16
CA GLU A 255 -15.31 9.42 18.51
C GLU A 255 -14.03 9.95 19.16
N LEU A 256 -13.61 11.16 18.81
CA LEU A 256 -12.49 11.83 19.46
C LEU A 256 -12.84 12.24 20.90
N ASP A 257 -14.09 12.63 21.16
CA ASP A 257 -14.62 12.86 22.51
C ASP A 257 -14.61 11.57 23.34
N GLN A 258 -14.99 10.43 22.74
CA GLN A 258 -14.94 9.13 23.39
C GLN A 258 -13.50 8.72 23.73
N LEU A 259 -12.56 8.92 22.80
CA LEU A 259 -11.13 8.68 23.02
C LEU A 259 -10.60 9.52 24.19
N GLU A 260 -10.89 10.82 24.21
CA GLU A 260 -10.47 11.70 25.30
C GLU A 260 -11.11 11.31 26.64
N ALA A 261 -12.39 10.92 26.63
CA ALA A 261 -13.08 10.44 27.83
C ALA A 261 -12.46 9.14 28.37
N SER A 262 -12.10 8.20 27.49
CA SER A 262 -11.44 6.95 27.91
C SER A 262 -10.05 7.20 28.49
N LEU A 263 -9.28 8.12 27.88
CA LEU A 263 -7.98 8.53 28.41
C LEU A 263 -8.11 9.14 29.82
N LYS A 264 -9.08 10.04 30.03
CA LYS A 264 -9.40 10.61 31.35
C LYS A 264 -9.86 9.57 32.37
N ALA A 265 -10.51 8.50 31.92
CA ALA A 265 -10.92 7.37 32.75
C ALA A 265 -9.79 6.37 33.03
N GLY A 266 -8.58 6.58 32.49
CA GLY A 266 -7.40 5.76 32.73
C GLY A 266 -7.20 4.63 31.71
N ALA A 267 -7.79 4.71 30.51
CA ALA A 267 -7.49 3.77 29.44
C ALA A 267 -6.01 3.86 29.03
N GLU A 268 -5.34 2.71 28.95
CA GLU A 268 -3.96 2.62 28.50
C GLU A 268 -3.89 2.63 26.97
N ILE A 269 -3.49 3.76 26.42
CA ILE A 269 -3.22 3.92 24.99
C ILE A 269 -1.72 4.09 24.82
N ASN A 270 -1.11 3.30 23.96
CA ASN A 270 0.32 3.31 23.69
C ASN A 270 0.64 3.66 22.24
N ALA A 271 -0.25 3.33 21.30
CA ALA A 271 -0.12 3.72 19.90
C ALA A 271 -1.49 3.96 19.24
N LEU A 272 -1.58 5.01 18.44
CA LEU A 272 -2.76 5.38 17.66
C LEU A 272 -2.40 5.45 16.16
N TRP A 273 -3.02 4.60 15.36
CA TRP A 273 -2.92 4.61 13.91
C TRP A 273 -4.03 5.45 13.29
N VAL A 274 -3.70 6.26 12.28
CA VAL A 274 -4.66 7.16 11.63
C VAL A 274 -4.33 7.38 10.15
N ASP A 275 -5.35 7.28 9.29
CA ASP A 275 -5.26 7.67 7.87
C ASP A 275 -5.70 9.14 7.73
N VAL A 276 -4.90 9.96 7.05
CA VAL A 276 -5.18 11.39 6.91
C VAL A 276 -5.12 11.85 5.44
N PRO A 277 -6.27 12.13 4.80
CA PRO A 277 -7.63 11.74 5.21
C PRO A 277 -7.92 10.25 4.95
N SER A 278 -9.01 9.74 5.51
CA SER A 278 -9.43 8.33 5.38
C SER A 278 -9.87 7.95 3.95
N ASN A 279 -9.73 6.68 3.57
CA ASN A 279 -10.15 6.15 2.25
C ASN A 279 -11.29 5.12 2.43
N PRO A 280 -12.53 5.37 1.95
CA PRO A 280 -12.88 6.25 0.83
C PRO A 280 -13.66 7.52 1.21
N LEU A 281 -13.98 7.74 2.49
CA LEU A 281 -14.86 8.82 2.94
C LEU A 281 -14.16 10.17 3.08
N LEU A 282 -12.83 10.20 3.06
CA LEU A 282 -12.00 11.41 3.14
C LEU A 282 -12.28 12.24 4.39
N VAL A 283 -12.62 11.57 5.48
CA VAL A 283 -12.76 12.22 6.79
C VAL A 283 -11.37 12.56 7.30
N THR A 284 -11.23 13.75 7.88
CA THR A 284 -9.99 14.23 8.50
C THR A 284 -10.25 14.44 9.98
N PRO A 285 -9.55 13.71 10.87
CA PRO A 285 -9.68 13.93 12.30
C PRO A 285 -8.98 15.24 12.72
N ASP A 286 -9.34 15.77 13.89
CA ASP A 286 -8.67 16.93 14.49
C ASP A 286 -7.26 16.54 14.97
N MET A 287 -6.29 16.63 14.06
CA MET A 287 -4.88 16.30 14.30
C MET A 287 -4.24 17.14 15.41
N PRO A 288 -4.48 18.46 15.50
CA PRO A 288 -4.04 19.25 16.66
C PRO A 288 -4.53 18.68 17.99
N ARG A 289 -5.79 18.24 18.09
CA ARG A 289 -6.33 17.62 19.30
C ARG A 289 -5.70 16.27 19.58
N ILE A 290 -5.58 15.41 18.57
CA ILE A 290 -4.89 14.11 18.70
C ILE A 290 -3.46 14.30 19.23
N ARG A 291 -2.69 15.23 18.65
CA ARG A 291 -1.31 15.49 19.10
C ARG A 291 -1.23 15.99 20.53
N ARG A 292 -2.17 16.87 20.96
CA ARG A 292 -2.24 17.32 22.37
C ARG A 292 -2.49 16.15 23.31
N LEU A 293 -3.47 15.30 23.01
CA LEU A 293 -3.77 14.11 23.81
C LEU A 293 -2.57 13.15 23.85
N ALA A 294 -1.91 12.93 22.72
CA ALA A 294 -0.72 12.10 22.63
C ALA A 294 0.43 12.62 23.51
N ASN A 295 0.61 13.93 23.58
CA ASN A 295 1.63 14.55 24.45
C ASN A 295 1.25 14.47 25.92
N GLU A 296 -0.02 14.64 26.27
CA GLU A 296 -0.52 14.59 27.64
C GLU A 296 -0.47 13.17 28.22
N TYR A 297 -0.85 12.16 27.42
CA TYR A 297 -0.99 10.78 27.85
C TYR A 297 0.16 9.86 27.40
N GLY A 298 1.11 10.37 26.61
CA GLY A 298 2.37 9.68 26.28
C GLY A 298 2.26 8.54 25.28
N PHE A 299 1.40 8.65 24.26
CA PHE A 299 1.24 7.62 23.22
C PHE A 299 1.76 8.04 21.85
N LEU A 300 2.12 7.05 21.03
CA LEU A 300 2.59 7.25 19.65
C LEU A 300 1.43 7.60 18.71
N VAL A 301 1.66 8.51 17.77
CA VAL A 301 0.74 8.81 16.66
C VAL A 301 1.40 8.40 15.34
N LEU A 302 0.84 7.38 14.69
CA LEU A 302 1.34 6.83 13.44
C LEU A 302 0.38 7.18 12.31
N ILE A 303 0.84 7.99 11.36
CA ILE A 303 -0.01 8.61 10.36
C ILE A 303 0.27 8.01 8.99
N ASP A 304 -0.74 7.47 8.31
CA ASP A 304 -0.70 7.25 6.87
C ASP A 304 -1.21 8.50 6.14
N GLY A 305 -0.28 9.25 5.53
CA GLY A 305 -0.56 10.49 4.80
C GLY A 305 -0.77 10.29 3.29
N THR A 306 -0.93 9.05 2.80
CA THR A 306 -0.94 8.72 1.37
C THR A 306 -1.95 9.55 0.58
N VAL A 307 -3.17 9.70 1.10
CA VAL A 307 -4.26 10.41 0.40
C VAL A 307 -4.05 11.93 0.48
N GLY A 308 -3.53 12.41 1.61
CA GLY A 308 -3.23 13.81 1.83
C GLY A 308 -2.13 14.30 0.89
N THR A 309 -1.10 13.48 0.66
CA THR A 309 0.14 13.82 -0.06
C THR A 309 1.02 14.85 0.67
N PHE A 310 2.33 14.73 0.54
CA PHE A 310 3.27 15.70 1.12
C PHE A 310 3.07 17.15 0.63
N VAL A 311 2.47 17.32 -0.56
CA VAL A 311 2.30 18.64 -1.21
C VAL A 311 1.09 19.40 -0.67
N ASN A 312 0.06 18.70 -0.18
CA ASN A 312 -1.18 19.35 0.24
C ASN A 312 -1.29 19.56 1.73
N VAL A 313 -0.76 18.62 2.51
CA VAL A 313 -0.91 18.62 3.98
C VAL A 313 0.45 18.60 4.66
N ASP A 314 0.51 19.27 5.79
CA ASP A 314 1.62 19.22 6.73
C ASP A 314 1.20 18.33 7.91
N LEU A 315 1.85 17.18 8.02
CA LEU A 315 1.54 16.16 9.01
C LEU A 315 2.66 15.96 10.04
N LEU A 316 3.84 16.53 9.79
CA LEU A 316 5.01 16.35 10.66
C LEU A 316 4.75 16.85 12.09
N PRO A 317 4.07 17.99 12.31
CA PRO A 317 3.75 18.44 13.68
C PRO A 317 2.91 17.47 14.51
N TYR A 318 2.22 16.52 13.87
CA TYR A 318 1.21 15.69 14.53
C TYR A 318 1.60 14.22 14.67
N GLY A 319 2.58 13.74 13.91
CA GLY A 319 2.98 12.33 13.87
C GLY A 319 4.34 12.05 14.49
N ASP A 320 4.49 10.87 15.06
CA ASP A 320 5.77 10.29 15.47
C ASP A 320 6.44 9.54 14.31
N VAL A 321 5.64 8.87 13.49
CA VAL A 321 6.05 8.29 12.20
C VAL A 321 5.01 8.61 11.13
N LEU A 322 5.48 9.10 9.98
CA LEU A 322 4.66 9.36 8.80
C LEU A 322 4.90 8.29 7.75
N MET A 323 3.86 7.57 7.36
CA MET A 323 3.89 6.56 6.31
C MET A 323 3.21 7.08 5.04
N SER A 324 3.68 6.63 3.89
CA SER A 324 3.04 6.95 2.62
C SER A 324 3.28 5.86 1.57
N SER A 325 2.24 5.55 0.80
CA SER A 325 2.36 4.70 -0.39
C SER A 325 2.83 5.53 -1.58
N LEU A 326 4.13 5.42 -1.88
CA LEU A 326 4.74 6.06 -3.05
C LEU A 326 4.24 5.45 -4.39
N THR A 327 3.60 4.29 -4.34
CA THR A 327 2.85 3.69 -5.46
C THR A 327 1.80 4.62 -6.08
N LYS A 328 1.22 5.53 -5.28
CA LYS A 328 0.08 6.37 -5.67
C LYS A 328 0.56 7.58 -6.45
N ILE A 329 0.09 8.77 -6.11
CA ILE A 329 0.39 9.98 -6.87
C ILE A 329 1.85 10.40 -6.81
N TYR A 330 2.65 9.91 -5.86
CA TYR A 330 4.11 10.08 -5.90
C TYR A 330 4.71 9.50 -7.18
N SER A 331 4.44 8.23 -7.48
CA SER A 331 4.76 7.61 -8.77
C SER A 331 3.85 8.11 -9.90
N GLY A 332 2.53 7.96 -9.78
CA GLY A 332 1.54 8.52 -10.71
C GLY A 332 1.28 7.73 -11.99
N TYR A 333 2.16 6.80 -12.37
CA TYR A 333 2.06 6.09 -13.66
C TYR A 333 1.60 4.63 -13.53
N ALA A 334 1.24 4.18 -12.32
CA ALA A 334 0.77 2.82 -12.04
C ALA A 334 1.71 1.70 -12.54
N ASN A 335 3.03 1.93 -12.51
CA ASN A 335 4.05 1.05 -13.07
C ASN A 335 5.17 0.66 -12.07
N VAL A 336 5.06 1.08 -10.81
CA VAL A 336 5.98 0.74 -9.71
C VAL A 336 5.23 0.76 -8.38
N LEU A 337 5.58 -0.16 -7.48
CA LEU A 337 5.13 -0.16 -6.09
C LEU A 337 6.28 0.34 -5.22
N ALA A 338 5.96 1.19 -4.24
CA ALA A 338 6.89 1.61 -3.20
C ALA A 338 6.14 2.22 -2.01
N GLY A 339 6.82 2.31 -0.88
CA GLY A 339 6.35 2.97 0.33
C GLY A 339 7.48 3.68 1.05
N SER A 340 7.14 4.64 1.89
CA SER A 340 8.07 5.31 2.80
C SER A 340 7.55 5.31 4.23
N ALA A 341 8.47 5.31 5.18
CA ALA A 341 8.23 5.72 6.56
C ALA A 341 9.25 6.82 6.92
N VAL A 342 8.78 7.90 7.55
CA VAL A 342 9.62 9.01 8.02
C VAL A 342 9.45 9.13 9.52
N VAL A 343 10.54 9.00 10.26
CA VAL A 343 10.53 9.19 11.72
C VAL A 343 10.65 10.68 12.00
N ASN A 344 9.76 11.22 12.83
CA ASN A 344 9.81 12.64 13.19
C ASN A 344 10.99 12.91 14.15
N PRO A 345 11.98 13.75 13.80
CA PRO A 345 13.11 14.05 14.68
C PRO A 345 12.71 14.76 15.98
N LYS A 346 11.53 15.38 16.05
CA LYS A 346 10.98 16.00 17.26
C LYS A 346 10.17 15.03 18.14
N SER A 347 9.94 13.80 17.69
CA SER A 347 9.25 12.79 18.51
C SER A 347 10.02 12.52 19.81
N SER A 348 9.32 12.41 20.93
CA SER A 348 9.90 11.93 22.20
C SER A 348 10.42 10.49 22.11
N HIS A 349 10.02 9.75 21.08
CA HIS A 349 10.42 8.36 20.82
C HIS A 349 11.39 8.24 19.64
N TYR A 350 11.94 9.35 19.14
CA TYR A 350 12.80 9.37 17.96
C TYR A 350 13.94 8.34 18.03
N GLU A 351 14.76 8.36 19.08
CA GLU A 351 15.92 7.48 19.21
C GLU A 351 15.55 6.00 19.17
N SER A 352 14.45 5.61 19.83
CA SER A 352 14.03 4.21 19.87
C SER A 352 13.38 3.78 18.55
N LEU A 353 12.51 4.61 17.97
CA LEU A 353 11.88 4.34 16.67
C LEU A 353 12.93 4.26 15.55
N HIS A 354 13.81 5.26 15.46
CA HIS A 354 14.85 5.35 14.43
C HIS A 354 15.82 4.18 14.53
N ARG A 355 16.32 3.88 15.74
CA ARG A 355 17.22 2.75 15.96
C ARG A 355 16.57 1.43 15.53
N GLN A 356 15.33 1.16 15.96
CA GLN A 356 14.68 -0.11 15.65
C GLN A 356 14.30 -0.25 14.17
N LEU A 357 13.87 0.84 13.52
CA LEU A 357 13.68 0.85 12.07
C LEU A 357 15.00 0.59 11.35
N THR A 358 16.12 1.17 11.81
CA THR A 358 17.45 0.95 11.23
C THR A 358 17.92 -0.50 11.38
N ILE A 359 17.79 -1.09 12.57
CA ILE A 359 18.21 -2.47 12.84
C ILE A 359 17.39 -3.48 12.03
N SER A 360 16.07 -3.23 11.90
CA SER A 360 15.15 -4.14 11.20
C SER A 360 14.99 -3.83 9.70
N TYR A 361 15.72 -2.85 9.18
CA TYR A 361 15.60 -2.42 7.79
C TYR A 361 16.12 -3.49 6.81
N GLU A 362 15.27 -3.90 5.88
CA GLU A 362 15.61 -4.84 4.82
C GLU A 362 15.69 -4.10 3.48
N ASN A 363 16.85 -4.12 2.83
CA ASN A 363 17.05 -3.51 1.52
C ASN A 363 16.42 -4.36 0.40
N THR A 364 15.09 -4.29 0.29
CA THR A 364 14.28 -5.15 -0.60
C THR A 364 13.58 -4.41 -1.73
N LEU A 365 13.70 -3.07 -1.77
CA LEU A 365 13.20 -2.27 -2.89
C LEU A 365 14.19 -2.35 -4.06
N PHE A 366 13.82 -3.11 -5.09
CA PHE A 366 14.69 -3.47 -6.20
C PHE A 366 15.22 -2.24 -6.98
N PRO A 367 16.49 -2.23 -7.46
CA PRO A 367 17.08 -1.09 -8.16
C PRO A 367 16.32 -0.67 -9.41
N GLY A 368 15.76 -1.62 -10.16
CA GLY A 368 14.90 -1.31 -11.29
C GLY A 368 13.57 -0.65 -10.88
N ASP A 369 13.05 -0.94 -9.68
CA ASP A 369 11.88 -0.25 -9.12
C ASP A 369 12.27 1.17 -8.66
N LEU A 370 13.42 1.31 -8.00
CA LEU A 370 13.98 2.62 -7.60
C LEU A 370 14.18 3.55 -8.80
N ALA A 371 14.75 3.04 -9.89
CA ALA A 371 14.96 3.82 -11.11
C ALA A 371 13.66 4.38 -11.68
N VAL A 372 12.61 3.54 -11.77
CA VAL A 372 11.30 3.96 -12.26
C VAL A 372 10.65 4.93 -11.28
N LEU A 373 10.75 4.69 -9.98
CA LEU A 373 10.17 5.58 -8.97
C LEU A 373 10.83 6.97 -9.00
N TYR A 374 12.16 7.02 -9.12
CA TYR A 374 12.94 8.24 -9.20
C TYR A 374 12.61 9.07 -10.44
N GLU A 375 12.52 8.41 -11.61
CA GLU A 375 12.12 9.08 -12.85
C GLU A 375 10.69 9.63 -12.74
N ASN A 376 9.77 8.82 -12.23
CA ASN A 376 8.38 9.22 -12.04
C ASN A 376 8.21 10.38 -11.05
N SER A 377 9.04 10.45 -9.99
CA SER A 377 8.93 11.48 -8.93
C SER A 377 9.26 12.88 -9.44
N ARG A 378 10.05 13.01 -10.51
CA ARG A 378 10.45 14.31 -11.11
C ARG A 378 9.28 15.25 -11.40
N SER A 379 8.10 14.70 -11.72
CA SER A 379 6.88 15.45 -12.02
C SER A 379 5.83 15.40 -10.91
N TYR A 380 6.17 14.91 -9.71
CA TYR A 380 5.25 14.71 -8.59
C TYR A 380 4.48 15.99 -8.21
N ILE A 381 5.19 17.08 -7.88
CA ILE A 381 4.57 18.34 -7.46
C ILE A 381 3.62 18.90 -8.53
N PRO A 382 4.04 19.13 -9.79
CA PRO A 382 3.14 19.67 -10.80
C PRO A 382 1.94 18.75 -11.07
N ARG A 383 2.12 17.42 -11.00
CA ARG A 383 1.00 16.47 -11.11
C ARG A 383 -0.01 16.63 -9.98
N VAL A 384 0.45 16.72 -8.72
CA VAL A 384 -0.47 16.94 -7.58
C VAL A 384 -1.23 18.25 -7.73
N LYS A 385 -0.57 19.35 -8.11
CA LYS A 385 -1.26 20.63 -8.32
C LYS A 385 -2.32 20.56 -9.43
N ALA A 386 -2.00 19.90 -10.56
CA ALA A 386 -2.93 19.72 -11.66
C ALA A 386 -4.15 18.88 -11.24
N THR A 387 -3.91 17.73 -10.59
CA THR A 387 -5.01 16.84 -10.18
C THR A 387 -5.86 17.42 -9.05
N ASN A 388 -5.28 18.21 -8.14
CA ASN A 388 -6.04 18.98 -7.14
C ASN A 388 -7.07 19.90 -7.81
N LYS A 389 -6.61 20.71 -8.77
CA LYS A 389 -7.48 21.67 -9.49
C LYS A 389 -8.61 20.94 -10.22
N ASN A 390 -8.29 19.85 -10.92
CA ASN A 390 -9.29 19.04 -11.61
C ASN A 390 -10.31 18.45 -10.63
N ALA A 391 -9.83 17.87 -9.52
CA ALA A 391 -10.69 17.23 -8.54
C ALA A 391 -11.66 18.21 -7.87
N GLU A 392 -11.21 19.42 -7.55
CA GLU A 392 -12.08 20.44 -6.96
C GLU A 392 -13.22 20.85 -7.90
N ILE A 393 -12.91 21.07 -9.19
CA ILE A 393 -13.90 21.38 -10.22
C ILE A 393 -14.90 20.23 -10.39
N VAL A 394 -14.38 19.00 -10.53
CA VAL A 394 -15.20 17.80 -10.71
C VAL A 394 -16.11 17.55 -9.50
N ALA A 395 -15.57 17.66 -8.28
CA ALA A 395 -16.34 17.52 -7.05
C ALA A 395 -17.50 18.52 -7.00
N ALA A 396 -17.23 19.81 -7.25
CA ALA A 396 -18.25 20.86 -7.23
C ALA A 396 -19.36 20.63 -8.26
N LYS A 397 -19.01 20.22 -9.48
CA LYS A 397 -19.98 19.91 -10.54
C LYS A 397 -20.84 18.71 -10.20
N LEU A 398 -20.25 17.63 -9.68
CA LEU A 398 -20.96 16.42 -9.29
C LEU A 398 -21.89 16.65 -8.10
N ALA A 399 -21.45 17.42 -7.10
CA ALA A 399 -22.26 17.70 -5.91
C ALA A 399 -23.55 18.49 -6.23
N ALA A 400 -23.56 19.25 -7.33
CA ALA A 400 -24.73 19.96 -7.79
C ALA A 400 -25.74 19.10 -8.59
N HIS A 401 -25.37 17.86 -8.95
CA HIS A 401 -26.21 17.02 -9.80
C HIS A 401 -27.33 16.31 -8.99
N PRO A 402 -28.60 16.32 -9.45
CA PRO A 402 -29.74 15.84 -8.66
C PRO A 402 -29.70 14.34 -8.31
N ALA A 403 -29.06 13.51 -9.15
CA ALA A 403 -28.90 12.08 -8.90
C ALA A 403 -27.88 11.75 -7.80
N ILE A 404 -27.04 12.71 -7.42
CA ILE A 404 -26.00 12.54 -6.41
C ILE A 404 -26.55 13.01 -5.07
N GLU A 405 -26.45 12.15 -4.06
CA GLU A 405 -26.82 12.46 -2.68
C GLU A 405 -25.69 13.24 -2.00
N ARG A 406 -24.46 12.74 -2.14
CA ARG A 406 -23.29 13.29 -1.47
C ARG A 406 -22.02 13.05 -2.28
N VAL A 407 -21.15 14.06 -2.31
CA VAL A 407 -19.76 13.91 -2.70
C VAL A 407 -18.92 14.00 -1.43
N ASN A 408 -18.14 12.95 -1.15
CA ASN A 408 -17.11 13.01 -0.13
C ASN A 408 -15.84 13.57 -0.79
N PHE A 409 -15.45 14.76 -0.37
CA PHE A 409 -14.26 15.49 -0.79
C PHE A 409 -13.93 16.49 0.31
N PRO A 410 -12.65 16.81 0.59
CA PRO A 410 -12.32 17.57 1.80
C PRO A 410 -13.01 18.93 1.92
N THR A 411 -13.22 19.66 0.82
CA THR A 411 -13.95 20.94 0.84
C THR A 411 -15.43 20.83 1.20
N MET A 412 -16.00 19.62 1.17
CA MET A 412 -17.41 19.35 1.39
C MET A 412 -17.66 18.67 2.74
N THR A 413 -16.91 17.62 3.06
CA THR A 413 -17.21 16.75 4.21
C THR A 413 -16.22 16.87 5.36
N ALA A 414 -15.05 17.48 5.16
CA ALA A 414 -13.98 17.51 6.16
C ALA A 414 -13.30 18.88 6.31
N ARG A 415 -13.88 19.95 5.77
CA ARG A 415 -13.20 21.24 5.58
C ARG A 415 -12.59 21.79 6.86
N LYS A 416 -13.35 21.81 7.96
CA LYS A 416 -12.90 22.34 9.26
C LYS A 416 -11.56 21.74 9.70
N ASN A 417 -11.46 20.42 9.72
CA ASN A 417 -10.27 19.72 10.20
C ASN A 417 -9.19 19.59 9.11
N TYR A 418 -9.56 19.52 7.83
CA TYR A 418 -8.57 19.47 6.74
C TYR A 418 -7.80 20.79 6.61
N GLU A 419 -8.46 21.92 6.78
CA GLU A 419 -7.81 23.25 6.67
C GLU A 419 -6.77 23.49 7.77
N THR A 420 -6.86 22.82 8.92
CA THR A 420 -5.86 22.98 9.99
C THR A 420 -4.52 22.32 9.66
N ILE A 421 -4.53 21.33 8.77
CA ILE A 421 -3.34 20.60 8.31
C ILE A 421 -2.95 20.95 6.87
N ARG A 422 -3.79 21.71 6.14
CA ARG A 422 -3.50 22.07 4.74
C ARG A 422 -2.33 23.05 4.70
N ARG A 423 -1.34 22.78 3.86
CA ARG A 423 -0.26 23.73 3.57
C ARG A 423 -0.84 24.99 2.92
N PRO A 424 -0.22 26.17 3.09
CA PRO A 424 -0.70 27.42 2.48
C PRO A 424 -1.01 27.29 0.99
N ASP A 425 -0.07 26.71 0.22
CA ASP A 425 -0.20 26.46 -1.21
C ASP A 425 -0.82 25.08 -1.54
N GLY A 426 -1.17 24.28 -0.53
CA GLY A 426 -1.70 22.92 -0.68
C GLY A 426 -3.10 22.88 -1.32
N GLY A 427 -3.45 21.78 -1.98
CA GLY A 427 -4.83 21.55 -2.45
C GLY A 427 -5.62 20.61 -1.53
N TYR A 428 -6.68 20.00 -2.06
CA TYR A 428 -7.54 19.05 -1.33
C TYR A 428 -7.40 17.60 -1.82
N GLY A 429 -6.32 17.30 -2.54
CA GLY A 429 -6.06 15.98 -3.11
C GLY A 429 -6.87 15.71 -4.39
N ASN A 430 -6.69 14.50 -4.93
CA ASN A 430 -7.35 14.07 -6.16
C ASN A 430 -8.30 12.88 -5.99
N LEU A 431 -8.46 12.40 -4.76
CA LEU A 431 -9.39 11.32 -4.44
C LEU A 431 -10.74 11.93 -4.03
N MET A 432 -11.83 11.34 -4.48
CA MET A 432 -13.20 11.64 -4.04
C MET A 432 -14.03 10.37 -4.05
N SER A 433 -15.19 10.42 -3.42
CA SER A 433 -16.24 9.41 -3.64
C SER A 433 -17.60 10.05 -3.78
N ILE A 434 -18.45 9.42 -4.58
CA ILE A 434 -19.83 9.82 -4.87
C ILE A 434 -20.78 8.77 -4.32
N ILE A 435 -21.83 9.25 -3.69
CA ILE A 435 -22.94 8.48 -3.15
C ILE A 435 -24.17 8.90 -3.95
N PHE A 436 -24.74 7.98 -4.70
CA PHE A 436 -25.96 8.19 -5.48
C PHE A 436 -27.19 8.02 -4.62
N ARG A 437 -28.27 8.74 -4.94
CA ARG A 437 -29.57 8.57 -4.26
C ARG A 437 -30.19 7.19 -4.49
N GLU A 438 -29.88 6.57 -5.64
CA GLU A 438 -30.41 5.27 -6.04
C GLU A 438 -29.27 4.29 -6.37
N ASN A 439 -29.31 3.09 -5.77
CA ASN A 439 -28.30 2.04 -6.00
C ASN A 439 -28.18 1.67 -7.49
N GLU A 440 -29.31 1.56 -8.18
CA GLU A 440 -29.36 1.19 -9.60
C GLU A 440 -28.68 2.24 -10.49
N THR A 441 -28.84 3.53 -10.15
CA THR A 441 -28.14 4.61 -10.84
C THR A 441 -26.62 4.49 -10.66
N ALA A 442 -26.15 4.16 -9.45
CA ALA A 442 -24.72 3.96 -9.20
C ALA A 442 -24.14 2.80 -10.03
N LEU A 443 -24.85 1.68 -10.11
CA LEU A 443 -24.49 0.51 -10.91
C LEU A 443 -24.38 0.87 -12.39
N ARG A 444 -25.44 1.46 -12.96
CA ARG A 444 -25.49 1.88 -14.37
C ARG A 444 -24.42 2.92 -14.69
N PHE A 445 -24.22 3.90 -13.81
CA PHE A 445 -23.16 4.90 -13.96
C PHE A 445 -21.80 4.23 -14.02
N TYR A 446 -21.51 3.36 -13.05
CA TYR A 446 -20.21 2.68 -12.99
C TYR A 446 -19.97 1.81 -14.23
N ASP A 447 -20.97 1.06 -14.69
CA ASP A 447 -20.82 0.20 -15.87
C ASP A 447 -20.67 1.01 -17.17
N GLY A 448 -21.40 2.12 -17.28
CA GLY A 448 -21.44 2.97 -18.46
C GLY A 448 -20.29 3.98 -18.57
N VAL A 449 -19.67 4.39 -17.47
CA VAL A 449 -18.68 5.47 -17.48
C VAL A 449 -17.36 5.06 -18.13
N GLY A 450 -16.95 5.83 -19.13
CA GLY A 450 -15.79 5.61 -19.99
C GLY A 450 -14.43 5.98 -19.37
N ILE A 451 -14.19 5.60 -18.11
CA ILE A 451 -12.93 5.83 -17.38
C ILE A 451 -12.27 4.52 -16.96
N PHE A 452 -10.95 4.53 -16.76
CA PHE A 452 -10.23 3.34 -16.34
C PHE A 452 -10.77 2.78 -15.01
N LYS A 453 -10.86 1.46 -14.94
CA LYS A 453 -11.40 0.74 -13.78
C LYS A 453 -10.27 0.05 -13.03
N GLY A 454 -10.16 0.29 -11.72
CA GLY A 454 -9.13 -0.33 -10.90
C GLY A 454 -9.25 0.02 -9.43
N ALA A 455 -8.69 -0.81 -8.56
CA ALA A 455 -8.74 -0.63 -7.11
C ALA A 455 -7.66 0.33 -6.56
N SER A 456 -6.69 0.74 -7.38
CA SER A 456 -5.70 1.77 -7.01
C SER A 456 -6.25 3.19 -7.21
N PHE A 457 -5.44 4.19 -6.90
CA PHE A 457 -5.70 5.62 -7.09
C PHE A 457 -4.36 6.38 -7.22
N GLY A 458 -4.44 7.69 -7.43
CA GLY A 458 -3.29 8.57 -7.51
C GLY A 458 -2.56 8.42 -8.84
N THR A 459 -3.28 8.37 -9.95
CA THR A 459 -2.70 8.22 -11.30
C THR A 459 -2.80 9.51 -12.10
N VAL A 460 -1.99 9.64 -13.16
CA VAL A 460 -2.10 10.73 -14.15
C VAL A 460 -3.38 10.67 -14.98
N PHE A 461 -4.05 9.52 -15.01
CA PHE A 461 -5.34 9.32 -15.64
C PHE A 461 -6.40 9.01 -14.58
N THR A 462 -7.67 9.27 -14.90
CA THR A 462 -8.80 9.11 -14.01
C THR A 462 -9.16 7.64 -13.82
N LEU A 463 -9.25 7.22 -12.56
CA LEU A 463 -9.62 5.87 -12.13
C LEU A 463 -10.93 5.86 -11.36
N SER A 464 -11.72 4.80 -11.52
CA SER A 464 -12.92 4.57 -10.72
C SER A 464 -13.05 3.14 -10.20
N THR A 465 -13.61 3.04 -9.00
CA THR A 465 -13.82 1.80 -8.25
C THR A 465 -15.23 1.80 -7.64
N PRO A 466 -16.04 0.74 -7.79
CA PRO A 466 -17.29 0.58 -7.05
C PRO A 466 -16.91 0.01 -5.66
N PHE A 467 -16.41 0.89 -4.80
CA PHE A 467 -15.55 0.53 -3.67
C PHE A 467 -16.16 -0.51 -2.74
N ALA A 468 -17.40 -0.31 -2.31
CA ALA A 468 -18.08 -1.25 -1.42
C ALA A 468 -18.53 -2.52 -2.13
N GLN A 469 -18.82 -2.47 -3.44
CA GLN A 469 -19.29 -3.65 -4.16
C GLN A 469 -18.19 -4.68 -4.39
N LEU A 470 -16.93 -4.24 -4.54
CA LEU A 470 -15.78 -5.14 -4.67
C LEU A 470 -15.36 -5.83 -3.38
N ALA A 471 -15.87 -5.38 -2.24
CA ALA A 471 -15.57 -6.00 -0.97
C ALA A 471 -16.27 -7.36 -0.83
N THR A 472 -15.68 -8.24 -0.03
CA THR A 472 -16.31 -9.50 0.41
C THR A 472 -17.59 -9.21 1.20
N ASP A 473 -18.48 -10.20 1.35
CA ASP A 473 -19.72 -10.05 2.13
C ASP A 473 -19.48 -9.57 3.56
N GLU A 474 -18.44 -10.11 4.20
CA GLU A 474 -18.01 -9.72 5.54
C GLU A 474 -17.60 -8.24 5.57
N ASN A 475 -16.71 -7.84 4.65
CA ASN A 475 -16.25 -6.45 4.55
C ASN A 475 -17.41 -5.49 4.23
N ARG A 476 -18.39 -5.89 3.42
CA ARG A 476 -19.58 -5.07 3.14
C ARG A 476 -20.39 -4.75 4.39
N ARG A 477 -20.52 -5.69 5.33
CA ARG A 477 -21.21 -5.43 6.62
C ARG A 477 -20.42 -4.43 7.46
N LEU A 478 -19.10 -4.63 7.57
CA LEU A 478 -18.22 -3.70 8.29
C LEU A 478 -18.24 -2.29 7.69
N TYR A 479 -18.31 -2.19 6.36
CA TYR A 479 -18.41 -0.92 5.65
C TYR A 479 -19.71 -0.20 6.01
N ALA A 480 -20.83 -0.92 6.02
CA ALA A 480 -22.13 -0.35 6.39
C ALA A 480 -22.13 0.16 7.84
N GLU A 481 -21.56 -0.58 8.80
CA GLU A 481 -21.39 -0.14 10.19
C GLU A 481 -20.55 1.13 10.32
N ALA A 482 -19.54 1.29 9.46
CA ALA A 482 -18.69 2.47 9.40
C ALA A 482 -19.30 3.64 8.60
N GLY A 483 -20.53 3.49 8.10
CA GLY A 483 -21.20 4.53 7.30
C GLY A 483 -20.72 4.63 5.85
N ILE A 484 -20.10 3.58 5.33
CA ILE A 484 -19.70 3.43 3.92
C ILE A 484 -20.82 2.70 3.17
N PRO A 485 -21.64 3.40 2.36
CA PRO A 485 -22.79 2.78 1.70
C PRO A 485 -22.38 1.86 0.54
N SER A 486 -23.20 0.87 0.23
CA SER A 486 -22.95 -0.11 -0.85
C SER A 486 -22.87 0.50 -2.26
N HIS A 487 -23.51 1.65 -2.47
CA HIS A 487 -23.55 2.40 -3.74
C HIS A 487 -22.51 3.52 -3.81
N ILE A 488 -21.48 3.48 -2.98
CA ILE A 488 -20.35 4.41 -3.06
C ILE A 488 -19.47 4.07 -4.27
N VAL A 489 -19.23 5.06 -5.13
CA VAL A 489 -18.24 4.97 -6.22
C VAL A 489 -17.09 5.90 -5.90
N ARG A 490 -15.89 5.33 -5.74
CA ARG A 490 -14.66 6.10 -5.50
C ARG A 490 -14.05 6.47 -6.84
N MET A 491 -13.56 7.71 -6.95
CA MET A 491 -12.88 8.22 -8.13
C MET A 491 -11.57 8.88 -7.74
N SER A 492 -10.50 8.56 -8.48
CA SER A 492 -9.24 9.27 -8.44
C SER A 492 -9.16 10.09 -9.71
N ILE A 493 -9.26 11.40 -9.59
CA ILE A 493 -9.22 12.33 -10.72
C ILE A 493 -7.77 12.47 -11.19
N GLY A 494 -7.58 12.32 -12.50
CA GLY A 494 -6.28 12.43 -13.15
C GLY A 494 -5.96 13.84 -13.61
N ALA A 495 -4.89 13.95 -14.39
CA ALA A 495 -4.35 15.18 -14.97
C ALA A 495 -4.81 15.38 -16.42
N GLU A 496 -5.86 14.66 -16.87
CA GLU A 496 -6.48 14.93 -18.16
C GLU A 496 -7.09 16.34 -18.19
N ASP A 497 -7.44 16.79 -19.40
CA ASP A 497 -8.26 17.98 -19.57
C ASP A 497 -9.57 17.87 -18.77
N VAL A 498 -9.87 18.88 -17.95
CA VAL A 498 -10.98 18.80 -16.99
C VAL A 498 -12.34 18.74 -17.69
N ASP A 499 -12.48 19.39 -18.84
CA ASP A 499 -13.72 19.37 -19.61
C ASP A 499 -13.94 17.96 -20.20
N THR A 500 -12.88 17.30 -20.65
CA THR A 500 -12.93 15.89 -21.09
C THR A 500 -13.37 14.95 -19.95
N ILE A 501 -12.88 15.17 -18.73
CA ILE A 501 -13.30 14.40 -17.54
C ILE A 501 -14.78 14.64 -17.28
N LEU A 502 -15.21 15.91 -17.22
CA LEU A 502 -16.60 16.27 -16.98
C LEU A 502 -17.54 15.70 -18.05
N ASP A 503 -17.23 15.86 -19.33
CA ASP A 503 -18.02 15.32 -20.43
C ASP A 503 -18.19 13.80 -20.32
N THR A 504 -17.10 13.09 -19.99
CA THR A 504 -17.12 11.64 -19.78
C THR A 504 -18.04 11.24 -18.62
N LEU A 505 -17.93 11.94 -17.49
CA LEU A 505 -18.74 11.67 -16.30
C LEU A 505 -20.21 12.01 -16.53
N PHE A 506 -20.50 13.20 -17.05
CA PHE A 506 -21.87 13.71 -17.22
C PHE A 506 -22.63 12.98 -18.33
N LYS A 507 -21.96 12.53 -19.40
CA LYS A 507 -22.57 11.64 -20.38
C LYS A 507 -23.00 10.31 -19.76
N ALA A 508 -22.17 9.74 -18.89
CA ALA A 508 -22.49 8.50 -18.18
C ALA A 508 -23.62 8.71 -17.15
N LEU A 509 -23.61 9.82 -16.41
CA LEU A 509 -24.70 10.22 -15.50
C LEU A 509 -26.03 10.38 -16.24
N ALA A 510 -26.04 11.08 -17.37
CA ALA A 510 -27.23 11.27 -18.18
C ALA A 510 -27.83 9.94 -18.67
N THR A 511 -26.98 8.97 -19.00
CA THR A 511 -27.43 7.62 -19.38
C THR A 511 -27.94 6.84 -18.16
N ALA A 512 -27.25 6.94 -17.02
CA ALA A 512 -27.55 6.16 -15.82
C ALA A 512 -28.89 6.52 -15.17
N ILE A 513 -29.35 7.78 -15.30
CA ILE A 513 -30.62 8.26 -14.74
C ILE A 513 -31.85 7.90 -15.60
N LEU A 514 -31.66 7.45 -16.84
CA LEU A 514 -32.76 6.97 -17.66
C LEU A 514 -33.23 5.65 -17.06
N ARG A 515 -34.48 5.63 -16.57
CA ARG A 515 -35.17 4.41 -16.20
C ARG A 515 -35.57 3.71 -17.51
N ASP A 516 -35.22 2.43 -17.64
CA ASP A 516 -35.65 1.61 -18.77
C ASP A 516 -37.18 1.61 -18.91
#